data_AF-A0A1H9SVF4-F1
#
_entry.id   AF-A0A1H9SVF4-F1
#
_cell.length_a   1.000
_cell.length_b   1.000
_cell.length_c   1.000
_cell.angle_alpha   90.00
_cell.angle_beta   90.00
_cell.angle_gamma   90.00
#
_symmetry.space_group_name_H-M   'P 1'
#
loop_
_entity.id
_entity.type
_entity.pdbx_description
1 polymer ?
#
loop_
_entity_poly.entity_id
_entity_poly.type
_entity_poly.pdbx_seq_one_letter_code
_entity_poly.pdbx_strand_id
1 'polypeptide(L)'
;MKGKMKTEMEDGLYQARAGNLEKLVFEDDGTKKIRVPQPGFEAVVTVQKRMRKALNGHKPDISLVAEAMLLAAAEMPDIEEKVRLHAQRVFSGSNS
;
A
#
# COMPACT_ATOMS: atom_id res chain seq x y z
N MET A 1 -8.10 48.83 10.41
CA MET A 1 -7.21 47.80 10.99
C MET A 1 -7.86 46.44 10.81
N LYS A 2 -7.38 45.61 9.85
CA LYS A 2 -7.83 44.21 9.75
C LYS A 2 -6.80 43.37 10.51
N GLY A 3 -7.16 42.92 11.71
CA GLY A 3 -6.31 42.06 12.52
C GLY A 3 -5.98 40.79 11.75
N LYS A 4 -4.69 40.46 11.64
CA LYS A 4 -4.24 39.15 11.17
C LYS A 4 -4.76 38.11 12.16
N MET A 5 -5.80 37.37 11.78
CA MET A 5 -6.24 36.20 12.52
C MET A 5 -5.14 35.15 12.36
N LYS A 6 -4.31 34.96 13.41
CA LYS A 6 -3.42 33.80 13.48
C LYS A 6 -4.31 32.60 13.79
N THR A 7 -4.58 31.79 12.78
CA THR A 7 -5.25 30.51 13.00
C THR A 7 -4.25 29.58 13.70
N GLU A 8 -4.52 29.24 14.95
CA GLU A 8 -3.79 28.20 15.69
C GLU A 8 -4.19 26.85 15.08
N MET A 9 -3.46 26.43 14.04
CA MET A 9 -3.60 25.09 13.46
C MET A 9 -2.51 24.20 14.04
N GLU A 10 -2.89 23.02 14.53
CA GLU A 10 -1.92 21.95 14.83
C GLU A 10 -1.38 21.37 13.52
N ASP A 11 -0.20 20.75 13.55
CA ASP A 11 0.35 20.04 12.40
C ASP A 11 -0.65 18.99 11.88
N GLY A 12 -0.98 19.05 10.58
CA GLY A 12 -1.96 18.16 9.96
C GLY A 12 -2.50 18.67 8.62
N LEU A 13 -3.29 17.83 7.94
CA LEU A 13 -3.98 18.20 6.71
C LEU A 13 -5.37 18.76 7.04
N TYR A 14 -5.75 19.89 6.45
CA TYR A 14 -7.04 20.54 6.68
C TYR A 14 -7.76 20.80 5.35
N GLN A 15 -9.09 20.68 5.36
CA GLN A 15 -9.94 21.07 4.24
C GLN A 15 -10.72 22.34 4.58
N ALA A 16 -10.70 23.34 3.68
CA ALA A 16 -11.54 24.52 3.80
C ALA A 16 -12.94 24.24 3.23
N ARG A 17 -13.97 24.26 4.07
CA ARG A 17 -15.36 24.04 3.67
C ARG A 17 -16.28 25.03 4.41
N ALA A 18 -17.16 25.69 3.67
CA ALA A 18 -18.15 26.63 4.20
C ALA A 18 -17.57 27.73 5.13
N GLY A 19 -16.35 28.21 4.86
CA GLY A 19 -15.69 29.24 5.67
C GLY A 19 -14.98 28.73 6.92
N ASN A 20 -15.00 27.42 7.18
CA ASN A 20 -14.31 26.77 8.28
C ASN A 20 -13.16 25.89 7.79
N LEU A 21 -12.16 25.67 8.65
CA LEU A 21 -11.08 24.71 8.43
C LEU A 21 -11.37 23.45 9.24
N GLU A 22 -11.61 22.35 8.55
CA GLU A 22 -11.85 21.05 9.15
C GLU A 22 -10.57 20.20 9.06
N LYS A 23 -10.07 19.69 10.19
CA LYS A 23 -8.91 18.78 10.21
C LYS A 23 -9.33 17.46 9.58
N LEU A 24 -8.61 17.01 8.55
CA LEU A 24 -8.82 15.72 7.93
C LEU A 24 -8.21 14.64 8.82
N VAL A 25 -9.07 13.94 9.56
CA VAL A 25 -8.70 12.73 10.28
C VAL A 25 -8.95 11.54 9.36
N PHE A 26 -7.88 10.92 8.88
CA PHE A 26 -7.97 9.66 8.17
C PHE A 26 -8.09 8.53 9.21
N GLU A 27 -9.31 8.13 9.54
CA GLU A 27 -9.52 6.89 10.27
C GLU A 27 -9.03 5.73 9.40
N ASP A 28 -8.08 4.96 9.91
CA ASP A 28 -7.66 3.70 9.31
C ASP A 28 -8.37 2.57 10.06
N ASP A 29 -9.53 2.17 9.55
CA ASP A 29 -10.40 1.14 10.14
C ASP A 29 -9.83 -0.29 10.02
N GLY A 30 -8.58 -0.44 9.53
CA GLY A 30 -7.92 -1.72 9.32
C GLY A 30 -8.52 -2.56 8.18
N THR A 31 -9.56 -2.07 7.49
CA THR A 31 -10.27 -2.79 6.42
C THR A 31 -10.02 -2.20 5.03
N LYS A 32 -9.22 -1.13 4.94
CA LYS A 32 -8.88 -0.53 3.65
C LYS A 32 -8.25 -1.57 2.74
N LYS A 33 -8.89 -1.79 1.59
CA LYS A 33 -8.39 -2.66 0.54
C LYS A 33 -7.00 -2.19 0.14
N ILE A 34 -5.99 -3.02 0.40
CA ILE A 34 -4.62 -2.75 -0.03
C ILE A 34 -4.60 -2.78 -1.56
N ARG A 35 -4.28 -1.64 -2.17
CA ARG A 35 -4.12 -1.56 -3.62
C ARG A 35 -2.72 -2.04 -3.98
N VAL A 36 -2.62 -3.25 -4.51
CA VAL A 36 -1.36 -3.80 -5.01
C VAL A 36 -1.04 -3.18 -6.38
N PRO A 37 0.17 -2.62 -6.58
CA PRO A 37 0.59 -2.14 -7.90
C PRO A 37 0.56 -3.25 -8.96
N GLN A 38 0.31 -2.88 -10.21
CA GLN A 38 0.19 -3.84 -11.33
C GLN A 38 1.35 -4.86 -11.42
N PRO A 39 2.64 -4.48 -11.26
CA PRO A 39 3.74 -5.44 -11.28
C PRO A 39 3.66 -6.48 -10.15
N GLY A 40 3.19 -6.07 -8.96
CA GLY A 40 2.99 -6.98 -7.83
C GLY A 40 1.87 -7.99 -8.12
N PHE A 41 0.77 -7.52 -8.71
CA PHE A 41 -0.33 -8.39 -9.12
C PHE A 41 0.11 -9.42 -10.19
N GLU A 42 0.88 -9.00 -11.19
CA GLU A 42 1.39 -9.87 -12.24
C GLU A 42 2.37 -10.94 -11.71
N ALA A 43 3.16 -10.60 -10.69
CA ALA A 43 4.01 -11.56 -10.00
C ALA A 43 3.17 -12.68 -9.36
N VAL A 44 2.07 -12.35 -8.68
CA VAL A 44 1.15 -13.33 -8.09
C VAL A 44 0.49 -14.19 -9.17
N VAL A 45 0.00 -13.57 -10.27
CA VAL A 45 -0.58 -14.29 -11.42
C VAL A 45 0.42 -15.29 -12.01
N THR A 46 1.70 -14.92 -12.09
CA THR A 46 2.76 -15.79 -12.61
C THR A 46 2.94 -17.03 -11.74
N VAL A 47 2.94 -16.88 -10.41
CA VAL A 47 2.99 -18.00 -9.48
C VAL A 47 1.74 -18.87 -9.60
N GLN A 48 0.55 -18.26 -9.63
CA GLN A 48 -0.73 -18.97 -9.78
C GLN A 48 -0.78 -19.86 -11.03
N LYS A 49 -0.27 -19.36 -12.17
CA LYS A 49 -0.18 -20.13 -13.43
C LYS A 49 0.73 -21.34 -13.29
N ARG A 50 1.87 -21.20 -12.59
CA ARG A 50 2.81 -22.31 -12.32
C ARG A 50 2.18 -23.35 -11.39
N MET A 51 1.46 -22.89 -10.37
CA MET A 51 0.77 -23.77 -9.42
C MET A 51 -0.32 -24.63 -10.06
N ARG A 52 -0.98 -24.16 -11.13
CA ARG A 52 -1.94 -24.99 -11.87
C ARG A 52 -1.32 -26.31 -12.33
N LYS A 53 -0.06 -26.30 -12.78
CA LYS A 53 0.64 -27.53 -13.18
C LYS A 53 1.01 -28.39 -11.97
N ALA A 54 1.48 -27.76 -10.89
CA ALA A 54 1.85 -28.46 -9.66
C ALA A 54 0.66 -29.11 -8.93
N LEU A 55 -0.55 -28.56 -9.09
CA LEU A 55 -1.79 -29.05 -8.48
C LEU A 55 -2.65 -29.85 -9.48
N ASN A 56 -2.01 -30.62 -10.37
CA ASN A 56 -2.68 -31.53 -11.31
C ASN A 56 -3.81 -30.88 -12.14
N GLY A 57 -3.59 -29.67 -12.62
CA GLY A 57 -4.53 -28.94 -13.48
C GLY A 57 -5.52 -28.04 -12.73
N HIS A 58 -5.61 -28.15 -11.40
CA HIS A 58 -6.42 -27.27 -10.57
C HIS A 58 -5.71 -25.93 -10.36
N LYS A 59 -6.36 -24.83 -10.77
CA LYS A 59 -5.81 -23.49 -10.61
C LYS A 59 -6.25 -22.93 -9.25
N PRO A 60 -5.31 -22.65 -8.31
CA PRO A 60 -5.69 -22.13 -7.00
C PRO A 60 -6.21 -20.69 -7.12
N ASP A 61 -7.03 -20.27 -6.15
CA ASP A 61 -7.51 -18.90 -6.06
C ASP A 61 -6.34 -17.91 -5.95
N ILE A 62 -6.49 -16.72 -6.54
CA ILE A 62 -5.40 -15.75 -6.57
C ILE A 62 -5.11 -15.16 -5.19
N SER A 63 -6.14 -15.01 -4.35
CA SER A 63 -6.01 -14.50 -2.98
C SER A 63 -5.25 -15.50 -2.13
N LEU A 64 -5.54 -16.80 -2.29
CA LEU A 64 -4.79 -17.87 -1.62
C LEU A 64 -3.30 -17.87 -1.99
N VAL A 65 -2.98 -17.66 -3.27
CA VAL A 65 -1.58 -17.56 -3.71
C VAL A 65 -0.90 -16.32 -3.13
N ALA A 66 -1.58 -15.17 -3.13
CA ALA A 66 -1.05 -13.94 -2.55
C ALA A 66 -0.81 -14.08 -1.04
N GLU A 67 -1.76 -14.65 -0.30
CA GLU A 67 -1.65 -14.92 1.12
C GLU A 67 -0.44 -15.82 1.42
N ALA A 68 -0.32 -16.96 0.74
CA ALA A 68 0.81 -17.88 0.92
C ALA A 68 2.16 -17.20 0.63
N MET A 69 2.23 -16.35 -0.40
CA MET A 69 3.43 -15.59 -0.71
C MET A 69 3.77 -14.56 0.37
N LEU A 70 2.76 -13.84 0.91
CA LEU A 70 2.95 -12.83 1.95
C LEU A 70 3.39 -13.47 3.28
N LEU A 71 2.77 -14.57 3.67
CA LEU A 71 3.15 -15.32 4.88
C LEU A 71 4.58 -15.85 4.77
N ALA A 72 4.94 -16.47 3.65
CA ALA A 72 6.30 -16.93 3.42
C ALA A 72 7.33 -15.78 3.40
N ALA A 73 6.97 -14.63 2.83
CA ALA A 73 7.83 -13.45 2.83
C ALA A 73 8.02 -12.87 4.24
N ALA A 74 6.99 -12.89 5.08
CA ALA A 74 7.06 -12.40 6.47
C ALA A 74 8.03 -13.22 7.34
N GLU A 75 8.29 -14.48 6.98
CA GLU A 75 9.26 -15.34 7.66
C GLU A 75 10.71 -15.15 7.15
N MET A 76 10.93 -14.37 6.09
CA MET A 76 12.27 -14.12 5.57
C MET A 76 13.05 -13.17 6.49
N PRO A 77 14.25 -13.54 6.97
CA PRO A 77 15.04 -12.69 7.89
C PRO A 77 15.44 -11.32 7.31
N ASP A 78 15.45 -11.18 5.98
CA ASP A 78 15.86 -9.99 5.25
C ASP A 78 14.70 -9.25 4.57
N ILE A 79 13.44 -9.56 4.94
CA ILE A 79 12.27 -8.97 4.28
C ILE A 79 12.21 -7.45 4.41
N GLU A 80 12.57 -6.91 5.57
CA GLU A 80 12.58 -5.46 5.84
C GLU A 80 13.54 -4.74 4.89
N GLU A 81 14.74 -5.30 4.70
CA GLU A 81 15.75 -4.74 3.81
C GLU A 81 15.31 -4.83 2.33
N LYS A 82 14.69 -5.94 1.94
CA LYS A 82 14.12 -6.10 0.58
C LYS A 82 13.02 -5.08 0.30
N VAL A 83 12.14 -4.81 1.27
CA VAL A 83 11.10 -3.78 1.16
C VAL A 83 11.74 -2.40 1.08
N ARG A 84 12.74 -2.09 1.92
CA ARG A 84 13.48 -0.82 1.89
C ARG A 84 14.10 -0.55 0.51
N LEU A 85 14.81 -1.53 -0.05
CA LEU A 85 15.42 -1.43 -1.38
C LEU A 85 14.39 -1.32 -2.52
N HIS A 86 13.22 -1.96 -2.38
CA HIS A 86 12.14 -1.80 -3.34
C HIS A 86 11.53 -0.40 -3.28
N ALA A 87 11.24 0.10 -2.07
CA ALA A 87 10.71 1.44 -1.84
C ALA A 87 11.66 2.51 -2.40
N GLN A 88 12.96 2.39 -2.12
CA GLN A 88 13.97 3.30 -2.68
C GLN A 88 13.92 3.34 -4.20
N ARG A 89 13.85 2.19 -4.89
CA ARG A 89 13.77 2.13 -6.35
C ARG A 89 12.51 2.80 -6.91
N VAL A 90 11.36 2.58 -6.25
CA VAL A 90 10.08 3.17 -6.67
C VAL A 90 10.11 4.69 -6.50
N PHE A 91 10.61 5.19 -5.36
CA PHE A 91 10.66 6.63 -5.08
C PHE A 91 11.81 7.36 -5.79
N SER A 92 12.93 6.68 -6.08
CA SER A 92 14.01 7.27 -6.87
C SER A 92 13.65 7.42 -8.34
N GLY A 93 12.74 6.58 -8.85
CA GLY A 93 12.26 6.64 -10.24
C GLY A 93 11.18 7.70 -10.49
N SER A 94 10.61 8.32 -9.46
CA SER A 94 9.57 9.35 -9.57
C SER A 94 10.10 10.79 -9.57
N ASN A 95 11.42 10.99 -9.59
CA ASN A 95 12.09 12.30 -9.60
C ASN A 95 12.74 12.67 -10.96
N SER A 96 12.28 12.06 -12.05
CA SER A 96 12.77 12.32 -13.42
C SER A 96 11.65 12.78 -14.34
#